data_AF-A0AAV1WMH3-F1
#
_entry.id   AF-A0AAV1WMH3-F1
#
_cell.length_a   1.000
_cell.length_b   1.000
_cell.length_c   1.000
_cell.angle_alpha   90.00
_cell.angle_beta   90.00
_cell.angle_gamma   90.00
#
_symmetry.space_group_name_H-M   'P 1'
#
loop_
_entity.id
_entity.type
_entity.pdbx_description
1 polymer ?
#
loop_
_entity_poly.entity_id
_entity_poly.type
_entity_poly.pdbx_seq_one_letter_code
_entity_poly.pdbx_strand_id
1 'polypeptide(L)'
;MEHQHRDITKHVTHNMVETEESVVAEDIGREKLKRHRVEVAGNVWVPEIWGQEEFLKDWIDCTSAFDASLVHSRITTAQKALVEEGCSSQMTYQGHT
;
A
#
# COMPACT_ATOMS: atom_id res chain seq x y z
N MET A 1 45.91 -11.64 -16.04
CA MET A 1 45.04 -10.64 -15.39
C MET A 1 43.84 -10.38 -16.31
N GLU A 2 42.87 -11.29 -16.44
CA GLU A 2 41.84 -11.12 -17.51
C GLU A 2 40.44 -11.73 -17.18
N HIS A 3 40.14 -12.13 -15.94
CA HIS A 3 38.91 -12.91 -15.67
C HIS A 3 37.86 -12.24 -14.77
N GLN A 4 38.02 -10.96 -14.39
CA GLN A 4 37.07 -10.30 -13.47
C GLN A 4 36.05 -9.35 -14.13
N HIS A 5 36.08 -9.18 -15.45
CA HIS A 5 35.25 -8.15 -16.11
C HIS A 5 33.95 -8.69 -16.73
N ARG A 6 33.71 -10.01 -16.68
CA ARG A 6 32.54 -10.62 -17.35
C ARG A 6 31.31 -10.80 -16.46
N ASP A 7 31.48 -10.79 -15.14
CA ASP A 7 30.37 -11.01 -14.20
C ASP A 7 29.62 -9.72 -13.84
N ILE A 8 30.29 -8.56 -13.80
CA ILE A 8 29.64 -7.29 -13.45
C ILE A 8 28.61 -6.87 -14.51
N THR A 9 28.88 -7.17 -15.80
CA THR A 9 27.97 -6.82 -16.91
C THR A 9 26.63 -7.54 -16.85
N LYS A 10 26.53 -8.72 -16.20
CA LYS A 10 25.28 -9.49 -16.11
C LYS A 10 24.34 -8.99 -15.02
N HIS A 11 24.88 -8.41 -13.95
CA HIS A 11 24.09 -7.94 -12.81
C HIS A 11 23.44 -6.58 -13.06
N VAL A 12 24.04 -5.74 -13.90
CA VAL A 12 23.49 -4.43 -14.26
C VAL A 12 22.29 -4.57 -15.22
N THR A 13 22.28 -5.58 -16.09
CA THR A 13 21.19 -5.78 -17.05
C THR A 13 19.89 -6.31 -16.43
N HIS A 14 19.93 -6.95 -15.25
CA HIS A 14 18.70 -7.41 -14.59
C HIS A 14 17.96 -6.27 -13.88
N ASN A 15 18.70 -5.35 -13.25
CA ASN A 15 18.11 -4.23 -12.49
C ASN A 15 17.53 -3.11 -13.38
N MET A 16 18.01 -2.95 -14.61
CA MET A 16 17.53 -1.92 -15.53
C MET A 16 16.20 -2.32 -16.21
N VAL A 17 15.93 -3.62 -16.33
CA VAL A 17 14.72 -4.14 -17.00
C VAL A 17 13.50 -4.15 -16.05
N GLU A 18 13.69 -4.46 -14.76
CA GLU A 18 12.60 -4.44 -13.76
C GLU A 18 12.06 -3.01 -13.49
N THR A 19 12.90 -1.99 -13.68
CA THR A 19 12.49 -0.59 -13.47
C THR A 19 11.67 -0.04 -14.64
N GLU A 20 11.86 -0.55 -15.85
CA GLU A 20 11.14 -0.09 -17.05
C GLU A 20 9.75 -0.72 -17.18
N GLU A 21 9.57 -1.98 -16.79
CA GLU A 21 8.25 -2.64 -16.83
C GLU A 21 7.24 -2.00 -15.86
N SER A 22 7.70 -1.63 -14.66
CA SER A 22 6.92 -0.91 -13.66
C SER A 22 6.48 0.48 -14.16
N VAL A 23 7.40 1.26 -14.71
CA VAL A 23 7.12 2.64 -15.17
C VAL A 23 6.23 2.66 -16.41
N VAL A 24 6.40 1.70 -17.33
CA VAL A 24 5.52 1.55 -18.51
C VAL A 24 4.13 1.07 -18.10
N ALA A 25 4.02 0.14 -17.15
CA ALA A 25 2.72 -0.30 -16.62
C ALA A 25 1.98 0.82 -15.87
N GLU A 26 2.69 1.65 -15.10
CA GLU A 26 2.14 2.83 -14.43
C GLU A 26 1.62 3.90 -15.42
N ASP A 27 2.35 4.13 -16.53
CA ASP A 27 1.94 5.06 -17.57
C ASP A 27 0.66 4.56 -18.30
N ILE A 28 0.58 3.25 -18.56
CA ILE A 28 -0.61 2.62 -19.15
C ILE A 28 -1.82 2.69 -18.20
N GLY A 29 -1.63 2.42 -16.90
CA GLY A 29 -2.71 2.47 -15.92
C GLY A 29 -3.29 3.87 -15.77
N ARG A 30 -2.42 4.88 -15.71
CA ARG A 30 -2.79 6.29 -15.61
C ARG A 30 -3.53 6.78 -16.86
N GLU A 31 -2.99 6.51 -18.04
CA GLU A 31 -3.61 6.96 -19.29
C GLU A 31 -4.95 6.24 -19.56
N LYS A 32 -5.07 4.95 -19.20
CA LYS A 32 -6.36 4.23 -19.27
C LYS A 32 -7.41 4.89 -18.38
N LEU A 33 -7.06 5.25 -17.14
CA LEU A 33 -7.99 5.89 -16.22
C LEU A 33 -8.37 7.31 -16.68
N LYS A 34 -7.40 8.08 -17.19
CA LYS A 34 -7.63 9.43 -17.72
C LYS A 34 -8.60 9.40 -18.90
N ARG A 35 -8.39 8.50 -19.86
CA ARG A 35 -9.31 8.30 -20.99
C ARG A 35 -10.71 7.89 -20.51
N HIS A 36 -10.79 6.89 -19.63
CA HIS A 36 -12.06 6.38 -19.15
C HIS A 36 -12.90 7.46 -18.42
N ARG A 37 -12.26 8.27 -17.57
CA ARG A 37 -12.92 9.38 -16.87
C ARG A 37 -13.60 10.36 -17.83
N VAL A 38 -12.97 10.66 -18.97
CA VAL A 38 -13.55 11.55 -19.99
C VAL A 38 -14.69 10.86 -20.74
N GLU A 39 -14.51 9.59 -21.12
CA GLU A 39 -15.51 8.82 -21.87
C GLU A 39 -16.83 8.66 -21.11
N VAL A 40 -16.76 8.40 -19.80
CA VAL A 40 -17.96 8.12 -18.99
C VAL A 40 -18.47 9.35 -18.23
N ALA A 41 -17.77 10.49 -18.28
CA ALA A 41 -18.20 11.71 -17.59
C ALA A 41 -19.63 12.11 -17.99
N GLY A 42 -20.53 12.21 -17.01
CA GLY A 42 -21.94 12.55 -17.22
C GLY A 42 -22.81 11.43 -17.82
N ASN A 43 -22.21 10.29 -18.19
CA ASN A 43 -22.90 9.15 -18.80
C ASN A 43 -23.04 7.95 -17.84
N VAL A 44 -22.60 8.09 -16.58
CA VAL A 44 -22.77 7.05 -15.55
C VAL A 44 -24.01 7.34 -14.72
N TRP A 45 -24.89 6.35 -14.63
CA TRP A 45 -26.01 6.36 -13.70
C TRP A 45 -25.57 5.74 -12.38
N VAL A 46 -25.77 6.48 -11.29
CA VAL A 46 -25.67 5.93 -9.93
C VAL A 46 -27.04 5.31 -9.60
N PRO A 47 -27.10 4.01 -9.28
CA PRO A 47 -28.34 3.37 -8.87
C PRO A 47 -28.98 4.08 -7.66
N GLU A 48 -30.30 4.11 -7.61
CA GLU A 48 -31.05 4.66 -6.46
C GLU A 48 -30.81 3.86 -5.18
N ILE A 49 -30.50 2.57 -5.33
CA ILE A 49 -30.32 1.61 -4.24
C ILE A 49 -28.93 0.99 -4.41
N TRP A 50 -28.14 1.02 -3.34
CA TRP A 50 -26.84 0.37 -3.26
C TRP A 50 -27.00 -1.14 -2.99
N GLY A 51 -28.02 -1.53 -2.23
CA GLY A 51 -28.34 -2.93 -1.91
C GLY A 51 -27.64 -3.44 -0.65
N GLN A 52 -27.03 -2.55 0.13
CA GLN A 52 -26.36 -2.81 1.40
C GLN A 52 -26.85 -1.84 2.49
N GLU A 53 -28.07 -1.31 2.32
CA GLU A 53 -28.67 -0.32 3.22
C GLU A 53 -28.85 -0.84 4.65
N GLU A 54 -28.94 -2.17 4.81
CA GLU A 54 -29.04 -2.81 6.13
C GLU A 54 -27.83 -2.50 7.02
N PHE A 55 -26.63 -2.35 6.45
CA PHE A 55 -25.40 -2.08 7.19
C PHE A 55 -25.23 -0.60 7.59
N LEU A 56 -26.03 0.31 7.03
CA LEU A 56 -25.91 1.74 7.36
C LEU A 56 -26.19 2.03 8.84
N LYS A 57 -27.06 1.24 9.47
CA LYS A 57 -27.35 1.36 10.90
C LYS A 57 -26.15 0.92 11.74
N ASP A 58 -25.60 -0.24 11.42
CA ASP A 58 -24.43 -0.81 12.09
C ASP A 58 -23.19 0.08 11.96
N TRP A 59 -23.08 0.84 10.86
CA TRP A 59 -21.98 1.78 10.63
C TRP A 59 -22.12 3.10 11.37
N ILE A 60 -23.34 3.57 11.64
CA ILE A 60 -23.58 4.79 12.43
C ILE A 60 -23.46 4.48 13.92
N ASP A 61 -23.80 3.26 14.33
CA ASP A 61 -23.66 2.77 15.70
C ASP A 61 -22.19 2.39 16.01
N CYS A 62 -21.24 3.26 15.59
CA CYS A 62 -19.77 3.14 15.58
C CYS A 62 -19.14 2.52 16.83
N THR A 63 -19.85 2.49 17.95
CA THR A 63 -19.41 1.89 19.21
C THR A 63 -19.46 0.35 19.22
N SER A 64 -20.19 -0.31 18.31
CA SER A 64 -20.49 -1.76 18.45
C SER A 64 -19.83 -2.69 17.41
N ALA A 65 -19.62 -2.26 16.16
CA ALA A 65 -19.22 -3.19 15.09
C ALA A 65 -17.79 -2.95 14.56
N PHE A 66 -17.45 -1.71 14.18
CA PHE A 66 -16.17 -1.40 13.54
C PHE A 66 -15.03 -1.24 14.55
N ASP A 67 -15.24 -0.37 15.56
CA ASP A 67 -14.25 -0.10 16.60
C ASP A 67 -14.13 -1.24 17.61
N ALA A 68 -15.12 -2.13 17.70
CA ALA A 68 -15.00 -3.32 18.55
C ALA A 68 -13.75 -4.13 18.17
N SER A 69 -13.43 -4.24 16.87
CA SER A 69 -12.18 -4.87 16.39
C SER A 69 -10.92 -4.15 16.87
N LEU A 70 -10.93 -2.82 16.88
CA LEU A 70 -9.84 -1.93 17.31
C LEU A 70 -9.64 -1.92 18.83
N VAL A 71 -10.71 -2.15 19.59
CA VAL A 71 -10.69 -2.29 21.06
C VAL A 71 -10.14 -3.67 21.48
N HIS A 72 -9.95 -4.63 20.57
CA HIS A 72 -9.30 -5.88 20.92
C HIS A 72 -7.88 -5.63 21.41
N SER A 73 -7.57 -6.16 22.60
CA SER A 73 -6.27 -6.05 23.26
C SER A 73 -5.08 -6.41 22.36
N ARG A 74 -5.28 -7.27 21.36
CA ARG A 74 -4.24 -7.68 20.41
C ARG A 74 -3.73 -6.53 19.53
N ILE A 75 -4.58 -5.62 19.08
CA ILE A 75 -4.15 -4.49 18.25
C ILE A 75 -3.35 -3.50 19.10
N THR A 76 -3.83 -3.20 20.30
CA THR A 76 -3.11 -2.32 21.23
C THR A 76 -1.77 -2.92 21.69
N THR A 77 -1.69 -4.24 21.89
CA THR A 77 -0.42 -4.94 22.16
C THR A 77 0.53 -4.89 20.97
N ALA A 78 0.04 -5.13 19.75
CA ALA A 78 0.87 -5.07 18.54
C ALA A 78 1.43 -3.65 18.31
N GLN A 79 0.61 -2.61 18.51
CA GLN A 79 1.06 -1.22 18.44
C GLN A 79 2.16 -0.93 19.48
N LYS A 80 1.99 -1.39 20.72
CA LYS A 80 3.02 -1.23 21.76
C LYS A 80 4.32 -1.93 21.40
N ALA A 81 4.26 -3.16 20.89
CA ALA A 81 5.44 -3.91 20.47
C ALA A 81 6.17 -3.22 19.31
N LEU A 82 5.46 -2.69 18.32
CA LEU A 82 6.05 -1.94 17.21
C LEU A 82 6.71 -0.62 17.67
N VAL A 83 6.09 0.08 18.62
CA VAL A 83 6.67 1.30 19.21
C VAL A 83 7.91 0.97 20.04
N GLU A 84 7.87 -0.09 20.84
CA GLU A 84 8.99 -0.55 21.64
C GLU A 84 10.16 -0.99 20.75
N GLU A 85 9.91 -1.80 19.72
CA GLU A 85 10.93 -2.20 18.74
C GLU A 85 11.54 -0.97 18.05
N GLY A 86 10.70 -0.07 17.50
CA GLY A 86 11.18 1.14 16.83
C GLY A 86 12.02 2.04 17.74
N CYS A 87 11.60 2.23 19.00
CA CYS A 87 12.36 3.01 19.99
C CYS A 87 13.64 2.31 20.47
N SER A 88 13.61 0.99 20.70
CA SER A 88 14.77 0.19 21.11
C SER A 88 15.81 0.13 20.00
N SER A 89 15.41 -0.05 18.75
CA SER A 89 16.31 0.05 17.60
C SER A 89 16.98 1.42 17.56
N GLN A 90 16.23 2.51 17.77
CA GLN A 90 16.78 3.87 17.78
C GLN A 90 17.76 4.14 18.94
N MET A 91 17.57 3.54 20.12
CA MET A 91 18.51 3.62 21.24
C MET A 91 19.83 2.89 20.94
N THR A 92 19.78 1.73 20.26
CA THR A 92 21.00 0.97 19.89
C THR A 92 21.87 1.66 18.84
N TYR A 93 21.32 2.56 18.04
CA TYR A 93 22.09 3.42 17.12
C TYR A 93 22.75 4.63 17.79
N GLN A 94 22.48 4.90 19.07
CA GLN A 94 23.03 6.04 19.83
C GLN A 94 24.11 5.63 20.86
N GLY A 95 24.42 4.33 20.97
CA GLY A 95 25.38 3.78 21.95
C GLY A 95 26.82 3.61 21.45
N HIS A 96 27.19 4.21 20.32
CA HIS A 96 28.56 4.18 19.80
C HIS A 96 29.19 5.59 19.92
N THR A 97 29.66 5.91 21.12
CA THR A 97 30.71 6.92 21.37
C THR A 97 31.66 6.39 22.44
#